data_AF-A0A9P5ZD14-F1
#
_entry.id   AF-A0A9P5ZD14-F1
#
_cell.length_a   1.000
_cell.length_b   1.000
_cell.length_c   1.000
_cell.angle_alpha   90.00
_cell.angle_beta   90.00
_cell.angle_gamma   90.00
#
_symmetry.space_group_name_H-M   'P 1'
#
loop_
_entity.id
_entity.type
_entity.pdbx_description
1 polymer ?
#
loop_
_entity_poly.entity_id
_entity_poly.type
_entity_poly.pdbx_seq_one_letter_code
_entity_poly.pdbx_strand_id
1 'polypeptide(L)'
;MERFMNVDVVAQVAQWLEPRDLLRFAVINKTTWNFFLRMKAIWRKSRKDFSLRNQMVCQLPECPPDLTEIQYTSMIFGPPSKCSVKLCRSDKTTVFLEARLQLCNECLVNTYEQPL
;
A
#
# COMPACT_ATOMS: atom_id res chain seq x y z
N MET A 1 33.60 -5.24 3.78
CA MET A 1 33.64 -4.15 2.79
C MET A 1 32.20 -3.75 2.49
N GLU A 2 31.64 -2.83 3.26
CA GLU A 2 30.28 -2.32 3.01
C GLU A 2 30.31 -1.44 1.76
N ARG A 3 29.55 -1.85 0.72
CA ARG A 3 29.35 -1.04 -0.47
C ARG A 3 28.23 -0.04 -0.15
N PHE A 4 28.59 1.22 0.10
CA PHE A 4 27.61 2.31 0.17
C PHE A 4 27.08 2.59 -1.23
N MET A 5 25.83 2.22 -1.49
CA MET A 5 25.13 2.62 -2.71
C MET A 5 24.62 4.05 -2.53
N ASN A 6 24.82 4.91 -3.55
CA ASN A 6 24.30 6.27 -3.53
C ASN A 6 22.76 6.23 -3.48
N VAL A 7 22.17 6.99 -2.54
CA VAL A 7 20.73 7.11 -2.32
C VAL A 7 19.99 7.57 -3.57
N ASP A 8 20.61 8.41 -4.40
CA ASP A 8 20.01 8.87 -5.67
C ASP A 8 19.83 7.74 -6.66
N VAL A 9 20.77 6.78 -6.69
CA VAL A 9 20.68 5.59 -7.54
C VAL A 9 19.55 4.70 -7.04
N VAL A 10 19.44 4.50 -5.73
CA VAL A 10 18.34 3.74 -5.12
C VAL A 10 17.00 4.40 -5.45
N ALA A 11 16.92 5.73 -5.35
CA ALA A 11 15.72 6.50 -5.69
C ALA A 11 15.33 6.35 -7.16
N GLN A 12 16.32 6.37 -8.08
CA GLN A 12 16.09 6.18 -9.51
C GLN A 12 15.56 4.78 -9.82
N VAL A 13 16.15 3.73 -9.24
CA VAL A 13 15.68 2.36 -9.43
C VAL A 13 14.27 2.17 -8.86
N ALA A 14 14.03 2.69 -7.65
CA ALA A 14 12.76 2.53 -6.96
C ALA A 14 11.57 3.18 -7.69
N GLN A 15 11.80 4.21 -8.50
CA GLN A 15 10.75 4.86 -9.32
C GLN A 15 10.15 3.94 -10.38
N TRP A 16 10.84 2.86 -10.75
CA TRP A 16 10.39 1.90 -11.75
C TRP A 16 9.74 0.66 -11.15
N LEU A 17 9.81 0.50 -9.82
CA LEU A 17 9.25 -0.65 -9.14
C LEU A 17 7.72 -0.57 -9.09
N GLU A 18 7.08 -1.72 -9.23
CA GLU A 18 5.65 -1.84 -8.97
C GLU A 18 5.37 -1.65 -7.46
N PRO A 19 4.16 -1.22 -7.09
CA PRO A 19 3.83 -0.93 -5.70
C PRO A 19 4.14 -2.07 -4.72
N ARG A 20 3.90 -3.32 -5.14
CA ARG A 20 4.17 -4.51 -4.32
C ARG A 20 5.66 -4.78 -4.12
N ASP A 21 6.46 -4.61 -5.16
CA ASP A 21 7.91 -4.78 -5.06
C ASP A 21 8.55 -3.63 -4.28
N LEU A 22 8.03 -2.41 -4.44
CA LEU A 22 8.42 -1.26 -3.65
C LEU A 22 8.13 -1.46 -2.15
N LEU A 23 6.97 -2.04 -1.80
CA LEU A 23 6.65 -2.43 -0.42
C LEU A 23 7.64 -3.45 0.13
N ARG A 24 7.94 -4.51 -0.63
CA ARG A 24 8.92 -5.54 -0.23
C ARG A 24 10.30 -4.93 -0.01
N PHE A 25 10.72 -4.03 -0.90
CA PHE A 25 12.01 -3.36 -0.80
C PHE A 25 12.07 -2.40 0.39
N ALA A 26 10.99 -1.69 0.68
CA ALA A 26 10.93 -0.73 1.78
C ALA A 26 11.05 -1.38 3.15
N VAL A 27 10.60 -2.64 3.33
CA VAL A 27 10.60 -3.31 4.64
C VAL A 27 11.84 -4.18 4.91
N ILE A 28 12.83 -4.20 4.00
CA ILE A 28 14.03 -5.06 4.15
C ILE A 28 14.80 -4.74 5.44
N ASN A 29 15.03 -3.46 5.74
CA ASN A 29 15.71 -3.03 6.96
C ASN A 29 15.25 -1.63 7.40
N LYS A 30 15.67 -1.20 8.58
CA LYS A 30 15.30 0.11 9.14
C LYS A 30 15.77 1.28 8.27
N THR A 31 16.91 1.15 7.60
CA THR A 31 17.47 2.21 6.75
C THR A 31 16.61 2.41 5.51
N THR A 32 16.25 1.34 4.81
CA THR A 32 15.35 1.40 3.65
C THR A 32 13.97 1.88 4.07
N TRP A 33 13.44 1.40 5.19
CA TRP A 33 12.16 1.86 5.74
C TRP A 33 12.15 3.37 5.95
N ASN A 34 13.15 3.91 6.67
CA ASN A 34 13.25 5.34 6.95
C ASN A 34 13.42 6.18 5.69
N PHE A 35 14.19 5.68 4.71
CA PHE A 35 14.34 6.33 3.41
C PHE A 35 13.01 6.40 2.67
N PHE A 36 12.33 5.26 2.49
CA PHE A 36 11.09 5.20 1.73
C PHE A 36 9.93 5.90 2.42
N LEU A 37 9.90 5.94 3.75
CA LEU A 37 8.89 6.69 4.50
C LEU A 37 8.86 8.18 4.12
N ARG A 38 10.03 8.75 3.75
CA ARG A 38 10.16 10.17 3.37
C ARG A 38 9.90 10.43 1.87
N MET A 39 10.06 9.42 1.02
CA MET A 39 10.03 9.57 -0.44
C MET A 39 8.61 9.45 -1.03
N LYS A 40 7.71 10.38 -0.66
CA LYS A 40 6.30 10.37 -1.11
C LYS A 40 6.14 10.31 -2.64
N ALA A 41 7.00 11.00 -3.37
CA ALA A 41 6.95 11.05 -4.83
C ALA A 41 7.14 9.67 -5.49
N ILE A 42 8.01 8.82 -4.93
CA ILE A 42 8.26 7.48 -5.46
C ILE A 42 7.00 6.62 -5.35
N TRP A 43 6.34 6.65 -4.17
CA TRP A 43 5.10 5.92 -3.95
C TRP A 43 3.98 6.38 -4.89
N ARG A 44 3.77 7.70 -4.99
CA ARG A 44 2.73 8.27 -5.88
C ARG A 44 2.95 7.87 -7.33
N LYS A 45 4.19 7.98 -7.81
CA LYS A 45 4.55 7.58 -9.18
C LYS A 45 4.29 6.09 -9.40
N SER A 46 4.83 5.23 -8.53
CA SER A 46 4.66 3.78 -8.62
C SER A 46 3.18 3.37 -8.69
N ARG A 47 2.32 3.97 -7.85
CA ARG A 47 0.86 3.71 -7.86
C ARG A 47 0.18 4.19 -9.14
N LYS A 48 0.50 5.39 -9.62
CA LYS A 48 -0.07 5.97 -10.85
C LYS A 48 0.34 5.16 -12.08
N ASP A 49 1.63 4.88 -12.22
CA ASP A 49 2.17 4.11 -13.35
C ASP A 49 1.56 2.70 -13.38
N PHE A 50 1.44 2.04 -12.22
CA PHE A 50 0.78 0.73 -12.12
C PHE A 50 -0.69 0.78 -12.52
N SER A 51 -1.45 1.77 -12.04
CA SER A 51 -2.87 1.96 -12.37
C SER A 51 -3.08 2.17 -13.87
N LEU A 52 -2.20 2.96 -14.51
CA LEU A 52 -2.24 3.24 -15.94
C LEU A 52 -1.93 1.98 -16.77
N ARG A 53 -0.86 1.24 -16.43
CA ARG A 53 -0.46 0.03 -17.16
C ARG A 53 -1.50 -1.09 -17.07
N ASN A 54 -2.17 -1.23 -15.94
CA ASN A 54 -3.16 -2.29 -15.70
C ASN A 54 -4.59 -1.87 -16.08
N GLN A 55 -4.77 -0.73 -16.75
CA GLN A 55 -6.08 -0.22 -17.19
C GLN A 55 -7.13 -0.25 -16.07
N MET A 56 -6.73 0.12 -14.85
CA MET A 56 -7.69 0.18 -13.75
C MET A 56 -8.76 1.23 -14.12
N VAL A 57 -10.03 0.77 -14.13
CA VAL A 57 -11.20 1.54 -14.58
C VAL A 57 -11.34 2.86 -13.81
N CYS A 58 -10.87 2.89 -12.56
CA CYS A 58 -10.80 4.10 -11.75
C CYS A 58 -9.34 4.40 -11.41
N GLN A 59 -8.90 5.64 -11.65
CA GLN A 59 -7.64 6.12 -11.11
C GLN A 59 -7.69 6.03 -9.58
N LEU A 60 -6.62 5.50 -8.97
CA LEU A 60 -6.54 5.43 -7.53
C LEU A 60 -6.53 6.85 -6.93
N PRO A 61 -7.34 7.11 -5.88
CA PRO A 61 -7.34 8.40 -5.23
C PRO A 61 -5.97 8.70 -4.60
N GLU A 62 -5.72 10.00 -4.39
CA GLU A 62 -4.53 10.46 -3.66
C GLU A 62 -4.50 9.89 -2.24
N CYS A 63 -3.29 9.77 -1.67
CA CYS A 63 -3.15 9.27 -0.31
C CYS A 63 -3.83 10.24 0.67
N PRO A 64 -4.74 9.77 1.54
CA PRO A 64 -5.39 10.62 2.52
C PRO A 64 -4.39 11.13 3.58
N PRO A 65 -4.67 12.26 4.25
CA PRO A 65 -3.68 12.97 5.08
C PRO A 65 -3.28 12.24 6.37
N ASP A 66 -4.12 11.36 6.89
CA ASP A 66 -3.89 10.55 8.08
C ASP A 66 -3.19 9.21 7.79
N LEU A 67 -2.98 8.87 6.51
CA LEU A 67 -2.14 7.74 6.11
C LEU A 67 -0.82 8.23 5.52
N THR A 68 0.23 7.47 5.80
CA THR A 68 1.47 7.56 5.04
C THR A 68 1.31 6.86 3.68
N GLU A 69 2.09 7.28 2.69
CA GLU A 69 2.09 6.66 1.36
C GLU A 69 2.38 5.15 1.42
N ILE A 70 3.24 4.72 2.35
CA ILE A 70 3.57 3.30 2.53
C ILE A 70 2.37 2.52 3.11
N GLN A 71 1.64 3.08 4.08
CA GLN A 71 0.43 2.47 4.63
C GLN A 71 -0.67 2.38 3.57
N TYR A 72 -0.89 3.46 2.83
CA TYR A 72 -1.90 3.50 1.77
C TYR A 72 -1.56 2.53 0.64
N THR A 73 -0.29 2.48 0.21
CA THR A 73 0.17 1.51 -0.80
C THR A 73 0.03 0.08 -0.30
N SER A 74 0.37 -0.20 0.97
CA SER A 74 0.21 -1.52 1.59
C SER A 74 -1.25 -1.97 1.61
N MET A 75 -2.17 -1.05 1.92
CA MET A 75 -3.61 -1.33 1.95
C MET A 75 -4.17 -1.70 0.56
N ILE A 76 -3.58 -1.19 -0.53
CA ILE A 76 -4.10 -1.44 -1.88
C ILE A 76 -3.40 -2.63 -2.53
N PHE A 77 -2.07 -2.71 -2.41
CA PHE A 77 -1.21 -3.59 -3.20
C PHE A 77 -0.45 -4.63 -2.36
N GLY A 78 -0.51 -4.50 -1.04
CA GLY A 78 0.09 -5.46 -0.12
C GLY A 78 -0.47 -6.87 -0.31
N PRO A 79 0.15 -7.88 0.33
CA PRO A 79 -0.44 -9.20 0.40
C PRO A 79 -1.88 -9.09 0.96
N PRO A 80 -2.78 -10.04 0.63
CA PRO A 80 -4.13 -10.05 1.19
C PRO A 80 -4.03 -9.90 2.69
N SER A 81 -4.47 -8.75 3.19
CA SER A 81 -4.28 -8.41 4.59
C SER A 81 -5.52 -8.88 5.35
N LYS A 82 -5.33 -9.16 6.64
CA LYS A 82 -6.41 -9.62 7.50
C LYS A 82 -7.55 -8.62 7.46
N CYS A 83 -8.77 -9.13 7.53
CA CYS A 83 -9.94 -8.29 7.73
C CYS A 83 -9.72 -7.32 8.90
N SER A 84 -10.08 -6.05 8.71
CA SER A 84 -9.92 -4.98 9.69
C SER A 84 -10.77 -5.21 10.95
N VAL A 85 -11.77 -6.11 10.89
CA VAL A 85 -12.54 -6.54 12.05
C VAL A 85 -11.65 -7.37 12.97
N LYS A 86 -11.57 -6.98 14.25
CA LYS A 86 -10.79 -7.67 15.27
C LYS A 86 -11.18 -9.15 15.33
N LEU A 87 -10.18 -10.01 15.48
CA LEU A 87 -10.30 -11.48 15.57
C LEU A 87 -10.76 -12.19 14.29
N CYS A 88 -11.13 -11.48 13.23
CA CYS A 88 -11.38 -12.11 11.93
C CYS A 88 -10.07 -12.63 11.33
N ARG A 89 -10.08 -13.88 10.87
CA ARG A 89 -8.90 -14.57 10.28
C ARG A 89 -9.01 -14.75 8.77
N SER A 90 -10.03 -14.16 8.14
CA SER A 90 -10.18 -14.23 6.69
C SER A 90 -9.04 -13.50 6.00
N ASP A 91 -8.48 -14.16 4.99
CA ASP A 91 -7.45 -13.68 4.07
C ASP A 91 -8.05 -13.16 2.76
N LYS A 92 -9.34 -13.41 2.51
CA LYS A 92 -10.08 -12.91 1.34
C LYS A 92 -10.84 -11.64 1.71
N THR A 93 -10.17 -10.51 1.50
CA THR A 93 -10.71 -9.19 1.83
C THR A 93 -10.84 -8.31 0.58
N THR A 94 -11.82 -7.44 0.61
CA THR A 94 -12.02 -6.36 -0.35
C THR A 94 -11.59 -5.07 0.30
N VAL A 95 -10.85 -4.24 -0.45
CA VAL A 95 -10.36 -2.94 0.03
C VAL A 95 -11.44 -1.88 -0.20
N PHE A 96 -11.85 -1.20 0.87
CA PHE A 96 -12.78 -0.07 0.85
C PHE A 96 -11.99 1.22 1.13
N LEU A 97 -11.60 1.91 0.06
CA LEU A 97 -10.71 3.07 0.14
C LEU A 97 -11.30 4.23 0.94
N GLU A 98 -12.60 4.50 0.78
CA GLU A 98 -13.30 5.59 1.47
C GLU A 98 -13.34 5.38 2.99
N ALA A 99 -13.61 4.14 3.41
CA ALA A 99 -13.62 3.74 4.82
C ALA A 99 -12.22 3.45 5.38
N ARG A 100 -11.19 3.32 4.52
CA ARG A 100 -9.84 2.82 4.85
C ARG A 100 -9.85 1.46 5.54
N LEU A 101 -10.74 0.58 5.09
CA LEU A 101 -10.92 -0.76 5.66
C LEU A 101 -10.63 -1.82 4.62
N GLN A 102 -10.20 -2.99 5.10
CA GLN A 102 -10.24 -4.23 4.34
C GLN A 102 -11.24 -5.16 5.01
N LEU A 103 -12.31 -5.54 4.34
CA LEU A 103 -13.33 -6.39 4.92
C LEU A 103 -13.48 -7.66 4.09
N CYS A 104 -13.60 -8.81 4.75
CA CYS A 104 -14.10 -10.01 4.08
C CYS A 104 -15.61 -9.88 3.85
N ASN A 105 -16.15 -10.67 2.92
CA ASN A 105 -17.57 -10.61 2.58
C ASN A 105 -18.49 -10.83 3.79
N GLU A 106 -18.12 -11.73 4.71
CA GLU A 106 -18.89 -11.97 5.94
C GLU A 106 -18.92 -10.75 6.86
N CYS A 107 -17.76 -10.13 7.11
CA CYS A 107 -17.67 -8.94 7.94
C CYS A 107 -18.35 -7.74 7.29
N LEU A 108 -18.30 -7.64 5.96
CA LEU A 108 -18.99 -6.61 5.22
C LEU A 108 -20.50 -6.68 5.49
N VAL A 109 -21.12 -7.84 5.30
CA VAL A 109 -22.57 -8.05 5.53
C VAL A 109 -22.93 -7.71 6.97
N ASN A 110 -22.19 -8.24 7.95
CA ASN A 110 -22.47 -8.00 9.37
C ASN A 110 -22.31 -6.52 9.77
N THR A 111 -21.46 -5.75 9.09
CA THR A 111 -21.27 -4.32 9.38
C THR A 111 -22.46 -3.47 8.93
N TYR A 112 -23.19 -3.89 7.87
CA TYR A 112 -24.39 -3.20 7.41
C TYR A 112 -25.66 -3.57 8.19
N GLU A 113 -25.65 -4.68 8.93
CA GLU A 113 -26.80 -5.16 9.70
C GLU A 113 -26.85 -4.63 11.15
N GLN A 114 -25.83 -3.90 11.61
CA GLN A 114 -25.86 -3.24 12.92
C GLN A 114 -26.27 -1.77 12.76
N PRO A 115 -27.39 -1.33 13.37
CA PRO A 115 -27.72 0.09 13.43
C PRO A 115 -26.68 0.82 14.27
N LEU A 116 -26.22 1.98 13.77
CA LEU A 116 -25.37 2.95 14.48
C LEU A 116 -25.95 3.33 15.85
#